data_AF-A0A820FYL2-F1
#
_entry.id   AF-A0A820FYL2-F1
#
_cell.length_a   1.000
_cell.length_b   1.000
_cell.length_c   1.000
_cell.angle_alpha   90.00
_cell.angle_beta   90.00
_cell.angle_gamma   90.00
#
_symmetry.space_group_name_H-M   'P 1'
#
loop_
_entity.id
_entity.type
_entity.pdbx_description
1 polymer ?
#
loop_
_entity_poly.entity_id
_entity_poly.type
_entity_poly.pdbx_seq_one_letter_code
_entity_poly.pdbx_strand_id
1 'polypeptide(L)'
;MSEAMIQVMKTVKAAIVGEDPKHLIRYDDPSIEHVEEDEDEKINDIIANFRSMQEKNFEKHEHGLRGTHSKTQAVVKGTLVIPANLPAHLSQGLFRYPGKYPVILRYASEPTQIEDDKIPAPRG
;
A
#
# COMPACT_ATOMS: atom_id res chain seq x y z
N MET A 1 22.93 -23.09 13.09
CA MET A 1 21.47 -22.93 12.90
C MET A 1 20.87 -24.30 12.67
N SER A 2 19.70 -24.59 13.27
CA SER A 2 19.04 -25.88 13.05
C SER A 2 18.53 -26.01 11.62
N GLU A 3 18.39 -27.25 11.16
CA GLU A 3 17.85 -27.58 9.84
C GLU A 3 16.43 -27.01 9.64
N ALA A 4 15.63 -27.00 10.71
CA ALA A 4 14.33 -26.36 10.75
C ALA A 4 14.38 -24.84 10.48
N MET A 5 15.36 -24.13 11.06
CA MET A 5 15.54 -22.68 10.82
C MET A 5 15.96 -22.40 9.37
N ILE A 6 16.80 -23.26 8.79
CA ILE A 6 17.20 -23.14 7.37
C ILE A 6 15.99 -23.33 6.46
N GLN A 7 15.11 -24.29 6.78
CA GLN A 7 13.90 -24.53 6.01
C GLN A 7 12.91 -23.35 6.10
N VAL A 8 12.70 -22.79 7.30
CA VAL A 8 11.85 -21.60 7.50
C VAL A 8 12.39 -20.41 6.71
N MET A 9 13.70 -20.15 6.77
CA MET A 9 14.30 -19.04 6.02
C MET A 9 14.22 -19.25 4.50
N LYS A 10 14.31 -20.49 4.02
CA LYS A 10 14.09 -20.81 2.59
C LYS A 10 12.64 -20.56 2.18
N THR A 11 11.67 -20.99 2.98
CA THR A 11 10.23 -20.76 2.71
C THR A 11 9.91 -19.27 2.70
N VAL A 12 10.39 -18.51 3.70
CA VAL A 12 10.21 -17.05 3.77
C VAL A 12 10.88 -16.37 2.59
N LYS A 13 12.09 -16.78 2.20
CA LYS A 13 12.79 -16.22 1.04
C LYS A 13 12.08 -16.56 -0.28
N ALA A 14 11.51 -17.75 -0.42
CA ALA A 14 10.71 -18.13 -1.58
C ALA A 14 9.38 -17.36 -1.67
N ALA A 15 8.79 -16.98 -0.53
CA ALA A 15 7.61 -16.12 -0.47
C ALA A 15 7.92 -14.64 -0.75
N ILE A 16 9.17 -14.19 -0.52
CA ILE A 16 9.61 -12.80 -0.78
C ILE A 16 10.20 -12.63 -2.19
N VAL A 17 10.77 -13.70 -2.77
CA VAL A 17 11.12 -13.74 -4.20
C VAL A 17 9.80 -13.79 -4.97
N GLY A 18 9.55 -12.79 -5.83
CA GLY A 18 8.30 -12.65 -6.58
C GLY A 18 7.79 -14.00 -7.09
N GLU A 19 6.52 -14.28 -6.80
CA GLU A 19 5.87 -15.56 -7.04
C GLU A 19 6.08 -16.03 -8.49
N ASP A 20 6.22 -17.35 -8.69
CA ASP A 20 6.30 -17.94 -10.03
C ASP A 20 5.09 -17.45 -10.85
N PRO A 21 5.30 -16.73 -11.97
CA PRO A 21 4.22 -16.16 -12.77
C PRO A 21 3.17 -17.15 -13.25
N LYS A 22 3.47 -18.47 -13.21
CA LYS A 22 2.53 -19.55 -13.53
C LYS A 22 1.48 -19.81 -12.45
N HIS A 23 1.67 -19.29 -11.23
CA HIS A 23 0.78 -19.49 -10.09
C HIS A 23 0.04 -18.22 -9.68
N LEU A 24 0.11 -17.16 -10.50
CA LEU A 24 -0.65 -15.94 -10.25
C LEU A 24 -2.14 -16.20 -10.43
N ILE A 25 -2.92 -15.87 -9.41
CA ILE A 25 -4.38 -15.88 -9.47
C ILE A 25 -4.85 -14.53 -10.00
N ARG A 26 -5.89 -14.52 -10.84
CA ARG A 26 -6.49 -13.26 -11.28
C ARG A 26 -7.14 -12.56 -10.09
N TYR A 27 -7.02 -11.24 -10.03
CA TYR A 27 -7.61 -10.47 -8.93
C TYR A 27 -9.15 -10.55 -8.89
N ASP A 28 -9.79 -10.86 -10.02
CA ASP A 28 -11.25 -10.99 -10.17
C ASP A 28 -11.71 -12.46 -10.17
N ASP A 29 -10.85 -13.39 -9.75
CA ASP A 29 -11.22 -14.80 -9.63
C ASP A 29 -12.26 -14.99 -8.51
N PRO A 30 -13.42 -15.61 -8.77
CA PRO A 30 -14.48 -15.78 -7.76
C PRO A 30 -14.07 -16.59 -6.52
N SER A 31 -12.93 -17.29 -6.56
CA SER A 31 -12.40 -18.02 -5.40
C SER A 31 -11.65 -17.13 -4.41
N ILE A 32 -11.33 -15.88 -4.77
CA ILE A 32 -10.42 -15.01 -3.99
C ILE A 32 -11.15 -14.13 -2.98
N GLU A 33 -12.26 -13.49 -3.37
CA GLU A 33 -13.03 -12.60 -2.51
C GLU A 33 -14.37 -13.24 -2.13
N HIS A 34 -14.62 -13.32 -0.82
CA HIS A 34 -15.90 -13.76 -0.25
C HIS A 34 -16.29 -12.74 0.82
N VAL A 35 -17.55 -12.30 0.80
CA VAL A 35 -18.08 -11.38 1.83
C VAL A 35 -18.41 -12.20 3.07
N GLU A 36 -17.75 -11.89 4.18
CA GLU A 36 -18.00 -12.55 5.46
C GLU A 36 -19.27 -12.00 6.14
N GLU A 37 -19.91 -12.80 7.00
CA GLU A 37 -21.19 -12.42 7.63
C GLU A 37 -21.13 -11.11 8.45
N ASP A 38 -19.96 -10.80 9.02
CA ASP A 38 -19.72 -9.61 9.85
C ASP A 38 -18.94 -8.49 9.14
N GLU A 39 -18.75 -8.60 7.82
CA GLU A 39 -17.94 -7.66 7.04
C GLU A 39 -18.53 -6.24 7.08
N ASP A 40 -19.85 -6.12 6.89
CA ASP A 40 -20.54 -4.82 6.92
C ASP A 40 -20.43 -4.15 8.30
N GLU A 41 -20.51 -4.92 9.39
CA GLU A 41 -20.33 -4.40 10.75
C GLU A 41 -18.89 -3.89 10.94
N LYS A 42 -17.90 -4.70 10.56
CA LYS A 42 -16.48 -4.31 10.62
C LYS A 42 -16.17 -3.07 9.78
N ILE A 43 -16.74 -2.96 8.58
CA ILE A 43 -16.60 -1.78 7.72
C ILE A 43 -17.13 -0.55 8.46
N ASN A 44 -18.32 -0.63 9.06
CA ASN A 44 -18.92 0.47 9.80
C ASN A 44 -18.10 0.86 11.03
N ASP A 45 -17.55 -0.11 11.77
CA ASP A 45 -16.67 0.13 12.91
C ASP A 45 -15.37 0.83 12.49
N ILE A 46 -14.75 0.40 11.39
CA ILE A 46 -13.56 1.04 10.84
C ILE A 46 -13.88 2.48 10.43
N ILE A 47 -15.00 2.71 9.74
CA ILE A 47 -15.45 4.06 9.36
C ILE A 47 -15.65 4.95 10.58
N ALA A 48 -16.33 4.45 11.62
CA ALA A 48 -16.59 5.21 12.85
C ALA A 48 -15.28 5.58 13.57
N ASN A 49 -14.35 4.64 13.66
CA ASN A 49 -13.03 4.86 14.26
C ASN A 49 -12.23 5.91 13.47
N PHE A 50 -12.13 5.77 12.15
CA PHE A 50 -11.44 6.73 11.30
C PHE A 50 -12.06 8.12 11.34
N ARG A 51 -13.39 8.20 11.37
CA ARG A 51 -14.12 9.45 11.51
C ARG A 51 -13.75 10.15 12.82
N SER A 52 -13.76 9.45 13.95
CA SER A 52 -13.39 10.03 15.24
C SER A 52 -11.97 10.60 15.25
N MET A 53 -11.01 9.90 14.63
CA MET A 53 -9.63 10.39 14.52
C MET A 53 -9.53 11.65 13.64
N GLN A 54 -10.24 11.67 12.52
CA GLN A 54 -10.30 12.82 11.61
C GLN A 54 -10.97 14.04 12.23
N GLU A 55 -12.05 13.85 12.99
CA GLU A 55 -12.74 14.93 13.72
C GLU A 55 -11.80 15.56 14.77
N LYS A 56 -11.07 14.75 15.55
CA LYS A 56 -10.07 15.26 16.51
C LYS A 56 -8.95 16.03 15.83
N ASN A 57 -8.49 15.57 14.67
CA ASN A 57 -7.51 16.31 13.86
C ASN A 57 -8.07 17.64 13.37
N PHE A 58 -9.32 17.67 12.91
CA PHE A 58 -9.98 18.89 12.48
C PHE A 58 -10.15 19.87 13.64
N GLU A 59 -10.58 19.42 14.82
CA GLU A 59 -10.67 20.25 16.03
C GLU A 59 -9.32 20.86 16.42
N LYS A 60 -8.23 20.09 16.28
CA LYS A 60 -6.88 20.54 16.65
C LYS A 60 -6.24 21.45 15.62
N HIS A 61 -6.47 21.20 14.33
CA HIS A 61 -5.73 21.83 13.24
C HIS A 61 -6.59 22.75 12.37
N GLU A 62 -7.91 22.75 12.55
CA GLU A 62 -8.91 23.51 11.78
C GLU A 62 -8.83 23.26 10.26
N HIS A 63 -8.31 22.08 9.87
CA HIS A 63 -8.12 21.69 8.48
C HIS A 63 -8.52 20.23 8.27
N GLY A 64 -9.14 19.93 7.13
CA GLY A 64 -9.44 18.57 6.72
C GLY A 64 -8.18 17.83 6.30
N LEU A 65 -7.60 17.06 7.23
CA LEU A 65 -6.45 16.21 6.95
C LEU A 65 -6.88 14.85 6.36
N ARG A 66 -5.91 14.06 5.91
CA ARG A 66 -6.13 12.68 5.47
C ARG A 66 -6.27 11.75 6.69
N GLY A 67 -7.01 10.65 6.56
CA GLY A 67 -7.23 9.70 7.67
C GLY A 67 -5.96 8.95 8.12
N THR A 68 -5.05 8.68 7.19
CA THR A 68 -3.66 8.31 7.45
C THR A 68 -2.79 9.14 6.53
N HIS A 69 -1.48 9.08 6.70
CA HIS A 69 -0.53 9.84 5.90
C HIS A 69 -0.81 11.35 6.01
N SER A 70 -1.21 11.83 7.19
CA SER A 70 -1.77 13.18 7.39
C SER A 70 -0.75 14.27 7.09
N LYS A 71 0.49 14.06 7.51
CA LYS A 71 1.60 14.99 7.27
C LYS A 71 2.26 14.68 5.93
N THR A 72 2.25 15.67 5.04
CA THR A 72 3.04 15.64 3.79
C THR A 72 4.41 16.23 4.06
N GLN A 73 5.48 15.51 3.77
CA GLN A 73 6.84 16.07 3.83
C GLN A 73 7.23 16.73 2.52
N ALA A 74 6.87 16.14 1.38
CA ALA A 74 7.21 16.69 0.07
C ALA A 74 6.24 16.25 -1.02
N VAL A 75 6.10 17.09 -2.04
CA VAL A 75 5.45 16.78 -3.32
C VAL A 75 6.44 17.07 -4.42
N VAL A 76 6.81 16.05 -5.19
CA VAL A 76 7.81 16.16 -6.26
C VAL A 76 7.20 15.80 -7.60
N LYS A 77 7.58 16.54 -8.64
CA LYS A 77 7.22 16.24 -10.02
C LYS A 77 8.36 15.46 -10.67
N GLY A 78 8.01 14.45 -11.46
CA GLY A 78 9.00 13.59 -12.10
C GLY A 78 8.49 12.96 -13.39
N THR A 79 9.25 12.00 -13.88
CA THR A 79 8.90 11.19 -15.05
C THR A 79 9.12 9.73 -14.73
N LEU A 80 8.04 8.93 -14.81
CA LEU A 80 8.11 7.48 -14.75
C LEU A 80 8.46 6.95 -16.15
N VAL A 81 9.49 6.11 -16.24
CA VAL A 81 9.89 5.46 -17.48
C VAL A 81 9.52 3.98 -17.42
N ILE A 82 8.64 3.55 -18.32
CA ILE A 82 8.21 2.16 -18.44
C ILE A 82 8.99 1.52 -19.61
N PRO A 83 9.77 0.46 -19.39
CA PRO A 83 10.59 -0.15 -20.43
C PRO A 83 9.77 -0.97 -21.43
N ALA A 84 10.32 -1.16 -22.63
CA ALA A 84 9.62 -1.82 -23.74
C ALA A 84 9.41 -3.32 -23.58
N ASN A 85 10.22 -3.95 -22.74
CA ASN A 85 10.39 -5.40 -22.65
C ASN A 85 10.13 -5.89 -21.22
N LEU A 86 9.08 -5.39 -20.57
CA LEU A 86 8.64 -5.96 -19.31
C LEU A 86 8.19 -7.42 -19.51
N PRO A 87 8.53 -8.33 -18.57
CA PRO A 87 7.95 -9.66 -18.52
C PRO A 87 6.42 -9.59 -18.61
N ALA A 88 5.79 -10.57 -19.27
CA ALA A 88 4.35 -10.54 -19.53
C ALA A 88 3.50 -10.34 -18.25
N HIS A 89 3.92 -10.94 -17.13
CA HIS A 89 3.24 -10.81 -15.85
C HIS A 89 3.42 -9.45 -15.15
N LEU A 90 4.40 -8.63 -15.56
CA LEU A 90 4.56 -7.25 -15.09
C LEU A 90 3.98 -6.23 -16.08
N SER A 91 3.71 -6.66 -17.32
CA SER A 91 3.17 -5.84 -18.41
C SER A 91 1.65 -5.73 -18.33
N GLN A 92 1.15 -5.23 -17.21
CA GLN A 92 -0.29 -5.11 -16.90
C GLN A 92 -0.71 -3.64 -16.72
N GLY A 93 -1.97 -3.33 -17.02
CA GLY A 93 -2.53 -1.97 -16.86
C GLY A 93 -1.69 -0.90 -17.55
N LEU A 94 -1.27 0.13 -16.80
CA LEU A 94 -0.38 1.19 -17.29
C LEU A 94 0.96 0.66 -17.81
N PHE A 95 1.51 -0.39 -17.18
CA PHE A 95 2.83 -0.94 -17.51
C PHE A 95 2.86 -1.71 -18.83
N ARG A 96 1.70 -1.99 -19.46
CA ARG A 96 1.62 -2.57 -20.79
C ARG A 96 2.11 -1.63 -21.90
N TYR A 97 2.16 -0.33 -21.62
CA TYR A 97 2.48 0.70 -22.60
C TYR A 97 3.85 1.33 -22.26
N PRO A 98 4.93 0.94 -22.97
CA PRO A 98 6.24 1.51 -22.76
C PRO A 98 6.24 3.01 -23.04
N GLY A 99 7.00 3.79 -22.27
CA GLY A 99 7.04 5.23 -22.48
C GLY A 99 7.50 6.03 -21.28
N LYS A 100 7.34 7.35 -21.40
CA LYS A 100 7.64 8.33 -20.35
C LYS A 100 6.34 9.00 -19.91
N TYR A 101 6.01 8.89 -18.64
CA TYR A 101 4.78 9.42 -18.06
C TYR A 101 5.12 10.50 -17.04
N PRO A 102 4.49 11.69 -17.11
CA PRO A 102 4.62 12.66 -16.04
C PRO A 102 4.00 12.08 -14.76
N VAL A 103 4.70 12.23 -13.64
CA VAL A 103 4.23 11.75 -12.33
C VAL A 103 4.37 12.82 -11.26
N ILE A 104 3.52 12.72 -10.25
CA ILE A 104 3.63 13.47 -9.01
C ILE A 104 3.78 12.43 -7.90
N LEU A 105 4.86 12.52 -7.13
CA LEU A 105 5.11 11.66 -5.96
C LEU A 105 4.90 12.50 -4.70
N ARG A 106 4.27 11.90 -3.69
CA ARG A 106 4.00 12.54 -2.42
C ARG A 106 4.62 11.69 -1.31
N TYR A 107 5.54 12.28 -0.57
CA TYR A 107 6.12 11.67 0.63
C TYR A 107 5.29 12.03 1.86
N ALA A 108 4.93 11.03 2.65
CA ALA A 108 4.09 11.19 3.83
C ALA A 108 4.51 10.24 4.98
N SER A 109 4.25 10.64 6.22
CA SER A 109 4.35 9.75 7.38
C SER A 109 2.98 9.14 7.69
N GLU A 110 2.90 7.82 7.82
CA GLU A 110 1.64 7.06 7.91
C GLU A 110 0.68 7.47 9.04
N PRO A 111 1.11 7.83 10.27
CA PRO A 111 0.17 8.06 11.36
C PRO A 111 -0.91 9.10 11.04
N THR A 112 -2.09 8.92 11.65
CA THR A 112 -3.20 9.88 11.53
C THR A 112 -2.83 11.23 12.16
N GLN A 113 -1.97 11.24 13.18
CA GLN A 113 -1.50 12.45 13.83
C GLN A 113 -0.36 13.11 13.04
N ILE A 114 -0.30 14.44 13.09
CA ILE A 114 0.89 15.17 12.65
C ILE A 114 1.98 15.06 13.73
N GLU A 115 3.05 14.34 13.40
CA GLU A 115 4.20 14.12 14.28
C GLU A 115 5.51 14.67 13.68
N ASP A 116 6.58 14.68 14.48
CA ASP A 116 7.94 15.01 13.99
C ASP A 116 8.42 13.92 13.02
N ASP A 117 9.11 14.32 11.95
CA ASP A 117 9.54 13.38 10.89
C ASP A 117 10.58 12.36 11.38
N LYS A 118 11.24 12.62 12.50
CA LYS A 118 12.23 11.75 13.14
C LYS A 118 11.61 10.60 13.93
N ILE A 119 10.30 10.65 14.22
CA ILE A 119 9.62 9.58 14.95
C ILE A 119 9.52 8.34 14.06
N PRO A 120 10.02 7.16 14.49
CA PRO A 120 9.89 5.94 13.72
C PRO A 120 8.43 5.60 13.45
N ALA A 121 8.05 5.54 12.17
CA ALA A 121 6.74 5.12 11.72
C ALA A 121 6.83 4.66 10.25
N PRO A 122 5.81 3.97 9.72
CA PRO A 122 5.73 3.69 8.29
C PRO A 122 5.70 5.00 7.48
N ARG A 123 6.11 4.91 6.21
CA ARG A 123 6.22 6.04 5.28
C ARG A 123 5.58 5.66 3.94
N GLY A 124 4.86 6.61 3.37
CA GLY A 124 4.30 6.56 2.02
C GLY A 124 5.02 7.49 1.07
#